data_AF-A0A7S3CIA1-F1
#
_entry.id   AF-A0A7S3CIA1-F1
#
_cell.length_a   1.000
_cell.length_b   1.000
_cell.length_c   1.000
_cell.angle_alpha   90.00
_cell.angle_beta   90.00
_cell.angle_gamma   90.00
#
_symmetry.space_group_name_H-M   'P 1'
#
loop_
_entity.id
_entity.type
_entity.pdbx_description
1 polymer ?
#
loop_
_entity_poly.entity_id
_entity_poly.type
_entity_poly.pdbx_seq_one_letter_code
_entity_poly.pdbx_strand_id
1 'polypeptide(L)'
;MLRQPPAHLAKKSVRSMPGVGLIAEQAGCMFIDRADTSGSKKGLMEKIDARQKLSEEGKLYPLIINPEGGTTNGSMLIKFKRGAFAGLHSVQPICIKYHCPFMRIESGAMPMVEHMFQ
;
A
#
# COMPACT_ATOMS: atom_id res chain seq x y z
N MET A 1 -17.94 10.19 -14.52
CA MET A 1 -16.67 9.45 -14.31
C MET A 1 -16.76 8.81 -12.93
N LEU A 2 -16.96 7.50 -12.82
CA LEU A 2 -17.04 6.82 -11.52
C LEU A 2 -15.68 6.98 -10.82
N ARG A 3 -15.68 7.58 -9.62
CA ARG A 3 -14.49 7.69 -8.77
C ARG A 3 -14.02 6.28 -8.43
N GLN A 4 -12.84 5.88 -8.92
CA GLN A 4 -12.24 4.64 -8.43
C GLN A 4 -11.85 4.87 -6.96
N PRO A 5 -12.12 3.90 -6.08
CA PRO A 5 -11.59 3.94 -4.73
C PRO A 5 -10.05 3.89 -4.75
N PRO A 6 -9.38 4.38 -3.69
CA PRO A 6 -7.93 4.48 -3.65
C PRO A 6 -7.27 3.08 -3.69
N ALA A 7 -6.41 2.87 -4.68
CA ALA A 7 -5.63 1.65 -4.84
C ALA A 7 -4.35 1.70 -4.02
N HIS A 8 -3.99 0.58 -3.39
CA HIS A 8 -2.81 0.45 -2.54
C HIS A 8 -1.91 -0.72 -2.96
N LEU A 9 -0.64 -0.68 -2.55
CA LEU A 9 0.26 -1.83 -2.59
C LEU A 9 0.20 -2.63 -1.27
N ALA A 10 -0.44 -3.79 -1.28
CA ALA A 10 -0.73 -4.59 -0.10
C ALA A 10 0.02 -5.94 -0.06
N LYS A 11 0.12 -6.57 1.11
CA LYS A 11 0.65 -7.94 1.23
C LYS A 11 -0.32 -8.93 0.58
N LYS A 12 0.19 -10.01 -0.01
CA LYS A 12 -0.63 -11.10 -0.56
C LYS A 12 -1.66 -11.67 0.43
N SER A 13 -1.33 -11.70 1.72
CA SER A 13 -2.26 -12.13 2.79
C SER A 13 -3.51 -11.26 2.94
N VAL A 14 -3.48 -10.00 2.49
CA VAL A 14 -4.66 -9.12 2.50
C VAL A 14 -5.70 -9.60 1.50
N ARG A 15 -5.26 -10.22 0.40
CA ARG A 15 -6.17 -10.79 -0.61
C ARG A 15 -6.98 -11.96 -0.06
N SER A 16 -6.41 -12.75 0.85
CA SER A 16 -7.10 -13.89 1.47
C SER A 16 -8.03 -13.51 2.62
N MET A 17 -8.08 -12.24 3.04
CA MET A 17 -8.98 -11.80 4.10
C MET A 17 -10.43 -11.73 3.57
N PRO A 18 -11.41 -12.36 4.24
CA PRO A 18 -12.80 -12.31 3.81
C PRO A 18 -13.32 -10.86 3.86
N GLY A 19 -14.10 -10.46 2.85
CA GLY A 19 -14.59 -9.09 2.67
C GLY A 19 -13.52 -8.11 2.18
N VAL A 20 -12.43 -7.93 2.94
CA VAL A 20 -11.37 -6.95 2.64
C VAL A 20 -10.64 -7.27 1.34
N GLY A 21 -10.34 -8.54 1.09
CA GLY A 21 -9.63 -8.97 -0.12
C GLY A 21 -10.40 -8.65 -1.40
N LEU A 22 -11.72 -8.88 -1.40
CA LEU A 22 -12.60 -8.62 -2.54
C LEU A 22 -12.71 -7.12 -2.84
N ILE A 23 -12.87 -6.31 -1.80
CA ILE A 23 -12.93 -4.84 -1.94
C ILE A 23 -11.59 -4.32 -2.46
N ALA A 24 -10.48 -4.79 -1.92
CA ALA A 24 -9.14 -4.39 -2.35
C ALA A 24 -8.89 -4.78 -3.82
N GLU A 25 -9.34 -5.96 -4.26
CA GLU A 25 -9.21 -6.41 -5.65
C GLU A 25 -10.05 -5.55 -6.60
N GLN A 26 -11.30 -5.24 -6.24
CA GLN A 26 -12.16 -4.33 -7.02
C GLN A 26 -11.64 -2.88 -7.05
N ALA A 27 -10.95 -2.45 -5.99
CA ALA A 27 -10.32 -1.14 -5.94
C ALA A 27 -9.06 -1.03 -6.81
N GLY A 28 -8.56 -2.14 -7.36
CA GLY A 28 -7.33 -2.17 -8.14
C GLY A 28 -6.07 -2.16 -7.28
N CYS A 29 -6.15 -2.62 -6.02
CA CYS A 29 -4.97 -2.81 -5.18
C CYS A 29 -4.05 -3.87 -5.80
N MET A 30 -2.74 -3.61 -5.74
CA MET A 30 -1.73 -4.57 -6.18
C MET A 30 -1.20 -5.34 -4.97
N PHE A 31 -1.03 -6.65 -5.12
CA PHE A 31 -0.58 -7.52 -4.05
C PHE A 31 0.87 -7.98 -4.27
N ILE A 32 1.70 -7.84 -3.24
CA ILE A 32 3.09 -8.28 -3.23
C ILE A 32 3.30 -9.40 -2.21
N ASP A 33 4.04 -10.43 -2.63
CA ASP A 33 4.63 -11.40 -1.73
C ASP A 33 6.10 -11.04 -1.48
N ARG A 34 6.48 -10.89 -0.21
CA ARG A 34 7.83 -10.46 0.17
C ARG A 34 8.81 -11.63 0.23
N ALA A 35 8.29 -12.84 0.49
CA ALA A 35 9.07 -14.06 0.59
C ALA A 35 9.44 -14.62 -0.80
N ASP A 36 8.73 -14.17 -1.83
CA ASP A 36 8.97 -14.62 -3.20
C ASP A 36 10.25 -13.97 -3.79
N THR A 37 11.18 -14.83 -4.20
CA THR A 37 12.46 -14.46 -4.84
C THR A 37 12.39 -14.64 -6.37
N SER A 38 11.32 -15.24 -6.89
CA SER A 38 11.10 -15.45 -8.31
C SER A 38 10.54 -14.19 -8.99
N GLY A 39 10.50 -14.18 -10.34
CA GLY A 39 10.20 -13.02 -11.20
C GLY A 39 8.94 -12.19 -10.93
N SER A 40 8.11 -12.56 -9.96
CA SER A 40 6.95 -11.82 -9.44
C SER A 40 7.25 -10.35 -9.10
N LYS A 41 8.46 -10.04 -8.58
CA LYS A 41 8.85 -8.66 -8.29
C LYS A 41 9.02 -7.82 -9.56
N LYS A 42 9.58 -8.39 -10.63
CA LYS A 42 9.79 -7.68 -11.90
C LYS A 42 8.46 -7.33 -12.57
N GLY A 43 7.56 -8.31 -12.69
CA GLY A 43 6.23 -8.08 -13.27
C GLY A 43 5.37 -7.11 -12.44
N LEU A 44 5.56 -7.05 -11.12
CA LEU A 44 4.91 -6.03 -10.30
C LEU A 44 5.46 -4.63 -10.59
N MET A 45 6.77 -4.47 -10.76
CA MET A 45 7.36 -3.17 -11.12
C MET A 45 6.84 -2.68 -12.47
N GLU A 46 6.73 -3.57 -13.46
CA GLU A 46 6.15 -3.24 -14.78
C GLU A 46 4.68 -2.79 -14.67
N LYS A 47 3.89 -3.41 -13.79
CA LYS A 47 2.51 -2.99 -13.52
C LYS A 47 2.44 -1.62 -12.83
N ILE A 48 3.32 -1.36 -11.87
CA ILE A 48 3.39 -0.06 -11.19
C ILE A 48 3.74 1.03 -12.21
N ASP A 49 4.74 0.80 -13.06
CA ASP A 49 5.18 1.70 -14.12
C ASP A 49 4.04 2.04 -15.10
N ALA A 50 3.37 1.01 -15.61
CA ALA A 50 2.22 1.19 -16.50
C ALA A 50 1.08 1.97 -15.84
N ARG A 51 0.81 1.71 -14.55
CA ARG A 51 -0.23 2.45 -13.81
C ARG A 51 0.16 3.91 -13.55
N GLN A 52 1.43 4.19 -13.26
CA GLN A 52 1.93 5.56 -13.08
C GLN A 52 1.73 6.38 -14.36
N LYS A 53 2.10 5.85 -15.53
CA LYS A 53 1.86 6.50 -16.83
C LYS A 53 0.38 6.83 -17.07
N LEU A 54 -0.51 5.87 -16.81
CA LEU A 54 -1.95 6.10 -16.94
C LEU A 54 -2.50 7.12 -15.94
N SER A 55 -1.87 7.24 -14.77
CA SER A 55 -2.21 8.25 -13.79
C SER A 55 -1.77 9.65 -14.20
N GLU A 56 -0.60 9.77 -14.85
CA GLU A 56 -0.09 11.03 -15.41
C GLU A 56 -0.99 11.54 -16.55
N GLU A 57 -1.54 10.62 -17.35
CA GLU A 57 -2.51 10.92 -18.41
C GLU A 57 -3.92 11.23 -17.87
N GLY A 58 -4.14 11.18 -16.55
CA GLY A 58 -5.45 11.42 -15.93
C GLY A 58 -6.50 10.34 -16.17
N LYS A 59 -6.10 9.17 -16.71
CA LYS A 59 -6.99 8.05 -17.01
C LYS A 59 -7.28 7.19 -15.79
N LEU A 60 -6.33 7.09 -14.86
CA LEU A 60 -6.44 6.34 -13.61
C LEU A 60 -6.08 7.21 -12.41
N TYR A 61 -6.57 6.80 -11.23
CA TYR A 61 -6.17 7.44 -9.98
C TYR A 61 -4.78 6.96 -9.53
N PRO A 62 -4.00 7.83 -8.86
CA PRO A 62 -2.67 7.49 -8.35
C PRO A 62 -2.67 6.25 -7.46
N LEU A 63 -1.58 5.47 -7.55
CA LEU A 63 -1.36 4.33 -6.66
C LEU A 63 -0.71 4.79 -5.35
N ILE A 64 -1.29 4.39 -4.22
CA ILE A 64 -0.74 4.69 -2.90
C ILE A 64 0.28 3.62 -2.51
N ILE A 65 1.52 4.05 -2.26
CA ILE A 65 2.63 3.19 -1.88
C ILE A 65 3.27 3.72 -0.60
N ASN A 66 3.46 2.83 0.38
CA ASN A 66 4.26 3.11 1.57
C ASN A 66 5.72 2.69 1.30
N PRO A 67 6.63 3.64 1.03
CA PRO A 67 7.97 3.32 0.53
C PRO A 67 8.87 2.61 1.57
N GLU A 68 8.52 2.70 2.84
CA GLU A 68 9.14 1.97 3.95
C GLU A 68 8.88 0.44 3.85
N GLY A 69 7.76 0.07 3.23
CA GLY A 69 7.33 -1.32 3.11
C GLY A 69 6.87 -1.92 4.44
N GLY A 70 6.38 -1.13 5.38
CA GLY A 70 5.84 -1.57 6.67
C GLY A 70 5.28 -0.39 7.45
N THR A 71 4.73 -0.63 8.64
CA THR A 71 4.51 0.40 9.64
C THR A 71 5.75 0.50 10.51
N THR A 72 6.18 1.71 10.86
CA THR A 72 7.24 1.96 11.85
C THR A 72 6.61 2.18 13.22
N ASN A 73 7.44 2.40 14.24
CA ASN A 73 7.02 2.77 15.60
C ASN A 73 6.48 4.20 15.74
N GLY A 74 6.32 4.95 14.64
CA GLY A 74 5.77 6.30 14.63
C GLY A 74 6.70 7.40 15.19
N SER A 75 7.92 7.07 15.65
CA SER A 75 8.88 8.06 16.16
C SER A 75 9.84 8.57 15.09
N MET A 76 10.08 7.79 14.04
CA MET A 76 10.97 8.14 12.93
C MET A 76 10.55 7.47 11.62
N LEU A 77 10.94 8.10 10.51
CA LEU A 77 10.89 7.48 9.18
C LEU A 77 12.05 6.49 9.06
N ILE A 78 11.79 5.37 8.38
CA ILE A 78 12.84 4.39 8.07
C ILE A 78 13.31 4.53 6.63
N LYS A 79 14.40 3.83 6.30
CA LYS A 79 14.97 3.85 4.95
C LYS A 79 13.93 3.41 3.90
N PHE A 80 13.70 4.26 2.92
CA PHE A 80 12.80 3.97 1.80
C PHE A 80 13.40 2.91 0.86
N LYS A 81 12.54 2.03 0.38
CA LYS A 81 12.92 1.01 -0.61
C LYS A 81 12.87 1.61 -2.01
N ARG A 82 13.96 1.43 -2.76
CA ARG A 82 14.10 1.94 -4.15
C ARG A 82 13.02 1.44 -5.10
N GLY A 83 12.48 0.24 -4.86
CA GLY A 83 11.49 -0.37 -5.75
C GLY A 83 10.25 0.50 -6.00
N ALA A 84 9.81 1.28 -5.02
CA ALA A 84 8.66 2.17 -5.18
C ALA A 84 8.90 3.34 -6.16
N PHE A 85 10.17 3.67 -6.43
CA PHE A 85 10.59 4.83 -7.22
C PHE A 85 11.34 4.45 -8.50
N ALA A 86 11.37 3.16 -8.86
CA ALA A 86 12.19 2.66 -9.96
C ALA A 86 11.79 3.22 -11.34
N GLY A 87 10.51 3.55 -11.54
CA GLY A 87 9.99 4.09 -12.81
C GLY A 87 10.30 5.58 -13.05
N LEU A 88 10.79 6.31 -12.04
CA LEU A 88 11.11 7.75 -12.13
C LEU A 88 9.96 8.65 -12.66
N HIS A 89 8.72 8.20 -12.47
CA HIS A 89 7.51 8.96 -12.78
C HIS A 89 7.21 10.01 -11.70
N SER A 90 6.27 10.91 -12.01
CA SER A 90 5.77 11.91 -11.06
C SER A 90 5.19 11.24 -9.82
N VAL A 91 5.50 11.81 -8.66
CA VAL A 91 5.03 11.34 -7.36
C VAL A 91 4.50 12.52 -6.55
N GLN A 92 3.49 12.25 -5.73
CA GLN A 92 3.02 13.19 -4.73
C GLN A 92 3.45 12.70 -3.34
N PRO A 93 4.47 13.32 -2.72
CA PRO A 93 4.88 12.94 -1.39
C PRO A 93 3.80 13.34 -0.38
N ILE A 94 3.37 12.39 0.44
CA ILE A 94 2.42 12.62 1.53
C ILE A 94 3.07 12.12 2.82
N CYS A 95 3.14 12.98 3.83
CA CYS A 95 3.57 12.63 5.17
C CYS A 95 2.35 12.65 6.09
N ILE A 96 2.11 11.56 6.82
CA ILE A 96 0.97 11.41 7.73
C ILE A 96 1.52 11.31 9.15
N LYS A 97 1.19 12.29 9.99
CA LYS A 97 1.42 12.24 11.44
C LYS A 97 0.07 12.16 12.13
N TYR A 98 -0.22 11.02 12.72
CA TYR A 98 -1.44 10.79 13.48
C TYR A 98 -1.11 10.63 14.97
N HIS A 99 -2.02 11.09 15.83
CA HIS A 99 -2.00 10.85 17.27
C HIS A 99 -3.40 10.39 17.66
N CYS A 100 -3.50 9.17 18.19
CA CYS A 100 -4.74 8.66 18.74
C CYS A 100 -4.47 8.08 20.13
N PRO A 101 -5.15 8.57 21.18
CA PRO A 101 -4.95 8.07 22.54
C PRO A 101 -5.44 6.62 22.70
N PHE A 102 -6.35 6.16 21.83
CA PHE A 102 -6.95 4.84 21.89
C PHE A 102 -6.35 3.83 20.92
N MET A 103 -5.58 4.26 19.91
CA MET A 103 -5.12 3.37 18.85
C MET A 103 -3.71 3.75 18.39
N ARG A 104 -2.80 2.79 18.46
CA ARG A 104 -1.47 2.90 17.87
C ARG A 104 -1.46 2.25 16.51
N ILE A 105 -1.72 3.04 15.46
CA ILE A 105 -1.73 2.56 14.07
C ILE A 105 -0.32 2.04 13.67
N GLU A 106 0.72 2.54 14.34
CA GLU A 106 2.10 2.08 14.23
C GLU A 106 2.29 0.59 14.59
N SER A 107 1.52 0.07 15.55
CA SER A 107 1.69 -1.28 16.12
C SER A 107 1.22 -2.42 15.20
N GLY A 108 0.71 -2.11 14.00
CA GLY A 108 0.29 -3.09 13.00
C GLY A 108 -1.20 -3.41 13.05
N ALA A 109 -1.57 -4.55 12.43
CA ALA A 109 -2.97 -4.94 12.28
C ALA A 109 -3.67 -4.92 13.64
N MET A 110 -4.77 -4.17 13.75
CA MET A 110 -5.59 -4.13 14.96
C MET A 110 -5.80 -5.57 15.46
N PRO A 111 -5.23 -5.94 16.62
CA PRO A 111 -5.64 -7.16 17.27
C PRO A 111 -7.08 -6.92 17.72
N MET A 112 -8.04 -7.31 16.87
CA MET A 112 -9.48 -7.15 17.12
C MET A 112 -9.88 -7.69 18.50
N VAL A 113 -9.13 -8.70 18.99
CA VAL A 113 -9.34 -9.34 20.29
C VAL A 113 -8.83 -8.50 21.45
N GLU A 114 -7.66 -7.86 21.36
CA GLU A 114 -7.12 -7.04 22.47
C GLU A 114 -7.92 -5.74 22.68
N HIS A 115 -8.52 -5.20 21.61
CA HIS A 115 -9.33 -3.98 21.68
C HIS A 115 -10.82 -4.20 22.00
N MET A 116 -11.33 -5.45 21.98
CA MET A 116 -12.71 -5.75 22.36
C MET A 116 -12.91 -5.95 23.87
N PHE A 117 -11.83 -6.11 24.65
CA PHE A 117 -11.87 -6.42 26.08
C PHE A 117 -11.19 -5.36 26.96
N GLN A 118 -11.11 -4.11 26.50
CA GLN A 118 -10.81 -2.95 27.37
C GLN A 118 -12.08 -2.25 27.81
#